data_AF-A0A423IJJ9-F1
#
_entry.id   AF-A0A423IJJ9-F1
#
_cell.length_a   1.000
_cell.length_b   1.000
_cell.length_c   1.000
_cell.angle_alpha   90.00
_cell.angle_beta   90.00
_cell.angle_gamma   90.00
#
_symmetry.space_group_name_H-M   'P 1'
#
loop_
_entity.id
_entity.type
_entity.pdbx_description
1 polymer ?
#
loop_
_entity_poly.entity_id
_entity_poly.type
_entity_poly.pdbx_seq_one_letter_code
_entity_poly.pdbx_strand_id
1 'polypeptide(L)'
;MKLSEWFEGLRQIDINDLDTNNMGSWPPAIKVVASVLLMALVLALGYTFLISDLQNHLELRREEESTLREQFATKANMAANLELYTQQMKEMENSFGMLLRQLPSDTEVPGLLEDITRTGLGSGLEFEEIKLLPEVTQQFYIELPIRITVTGAYHDLATFVSGVAGLPRIVTLHDFDLAPANPDGGPKLRMSILAKTYRYNDKGLQK
;
A
#
# COMPACT_ATOMS: atom_id res chain seq x y z
N MET A 1 55.19 54.37 -19.21
CA MET A 1 54.34 55.33 -18.49
C MET A 1 54.26 54.86 -17.04
N LYS A 2 54.60 55.73 -16.09
CA LYS A 2 54.98 55.36 -14.73
C LYS A 2 53.75 54.97 -13.91
N LEU A 3 53.71 53.72 -13.45
CA LEU A 3 52.71 53.21 -12.49
C LEU A 3 52.65 54.04 -11.20
N SER A 4 53.76 54.69 -10.81
CA SER A 4 53.83 55.57 -9.65
C SER A 4 52.98 56.84 -9.81
N GLU A 5 52.97 57.46 -11.00
CA GLU A 5 52.18 58.68 -11.28
C GLU A 5 50.67 58.38 -11.28
N TRP A 6 50.26 57.15 -11.63
CA TRP A 6 48.87 56.70 -11.56
C TRP A 6 48.38 56.49 -10.11
N PHE A 7 49.25 55.95 -9.23
CA PHE A 7 48.94 55.79 -7.81
C PHE A 7 48.88 57.13 -7.06
N GLU A 8 49.70 58.10 -7.45
CA GLU A 8 49.71 59.44 -6.86
C GLU A 8 48.43 60.21 -7.21
N GLY A 9 47.95 60.08 -8.46
CA GLY A 9 46.67 60.63 -8.90
C GLY A 9 45.45 60.01 -8.20
N LEU A 10 45.51 58.75 -7.77
CA LEU A 10 44.44 58.09 -6.99
C LEU A 10 44.36 58.57 -5.54
N ARG A 11 45.49 59.02 -4.97
CA ARG A 11 45.59 59.38 -3.55
C ARG A 11 45.14 60.81 -3.25
N GLN A 12 45.05 61.65 -4.27
CA GLN A 12 44.73 63.08 -4.16
C GLN A 12 43.27 63.42 -4.48
N ILE A 13 42.41 62.41 -4.74
CA ILE A 13 41.02 62.60 -5.15
C ILE A 13 40.10 62.40 -3.95
N ASP A 14 39.32 63.43 -3.64
CA ASP A 14 38.33 63.43 -2.56
C ASP A 14 37.05 62.71 -3.02
N ILE A 15 36.73 61.59 -2.37
CA ILE A 15 35.60 60.70 -2.68
C ILE A 15 34.22 61.35 -2.45
N ASN A 16 34.18 62.51 -1.79
CA ASN A 16 32.96 63.25 -1.46
C ASN A 16 32.47 64.21 -2.56
N ASP A 17 33.28 64.49 -3.60
CA ASP A 17 32.94 65.40 -4.71
C ASP A 17 32.48 64.63 -5.98
N LEU A 18 32.24 63.31 -5.83
CA LEU A 18 31.76 62.44 -6.90
C LEU A 18 30.24 62.63 -7.06
N ASP A 19 29.85 63.66 -7.83
CA ASP A 19 28.47 63.87 -8.22
C ASP A 19 27.98 62.71 -9.12
N THR A 20 27.06 61.90 -8.58
CA THR A 20 26.43 60.75 -9.26
C THR A 20 25.61 61.14 -10.49
N ASN A 21 25.34 62.44 -10.69
CA ASN A 21 24.55 62.94 -11.82
C ASN A 21 25.41 63.23 -13.07
N ASN A 22 26.75 63.24 -12.97
CA ASN A 22 27.65 63.42 -14.11
C ASN A 22 28.83 62.43 -14.09
N MET A 23 28.50 61.15 -14.22
CA MET A 23 29.45 60.02 -14.25
C MET A 23 30.51 60.12 -15.38
N GLY A 24 30.32 61.03 -16.34
CA GLY A 24 31.23 61.32 -17.44
C GLY A 24 32.43 62.20 -17.10
N SER A 25 32.43 62.95 -15.99
CA SER A 25 33.52 63.89 -15.62
C SER A 25 34.57 63.30 -14.68
N TRP A 26 34.44 62.04 -14.24
CA TRP A 26 35.36 61.44 -13.27
C TRP A 26 36.82 61.37 -13.78
N PRO A 27 37.81 61.49 -12.89
CA PRO A 27 39.22 61.30 -13.22
C PRO A 27 39.47 59.98 -13.96
N PRO A 28 40.35 59.96 -14.98
CA PRO A 28 40.53 58.78 -15.84
C PRO A 28 40.99 57.53 -15.06
N ALA A 29 41.70 57.70 -13.95
CA ALA A 29 42.10 56.59 -13.08
C ALA A 29 40.91 55.89 -12.41
N ILE A 30 39.92 56.64 -11.91
CA ILE A 30 38.72 56.09 -11.26
C ILE A 30 37.82 55.40 -12.28
N LYS A 31 37.70 55.94 -13.49
CA LYS A 31 36.97 55.28 -14.60
C LYS A 31 37.55 53.91 -14.93
N VAL A 32 38.88 53.78 -14.98
CA VAL A 32 39.54 52.49 -15.23
C VAL A 32 39.26 51.50 -14.10
N VAL A 33 39.43 51.91 -12.83
CA VAL A 33 39.16 51.04 -11.67
C VAL A 33 37.70 50.60 -11.62
N ALA A 34 36.76 51.54 -11.80
CA ALA A 34 35.33 51.23 -11.84
C ALA A 34 34.97 50.29 -12.99
N SER A 35 35.57 50.48 -14.18
CA SER A 35 35.32 49.60 -15.32
C SER A 35 35.85 48.18 -15.10
N VAL A 36 37.02 48.03 -14.47
CA VAL A 36 37.58 46.72 -14.10
C VAL A 36 36.75 46.03 -13.03
N LEU A 37 36.28 46.78 -12.02
CA LEU A 37 35.37 46.25 -11.00
C LEU A 37 34.04 45.78 -11.60
N LEU A 38 33.45 46.58 -12.50
CA LEU A 38 32.20 46.24 -13.17
C LEU A 38 32.39 45.00 -14.07
N MET A 39 33.51 44.91 -14.80
CA MET A 39 33.86 43.73 -15.60
C MET A 39 34.07 42.48 -14.74
N ALA A 40 34.78 42.59 -13.63
CA ALA A 40 34.97 41.48 -12.68
C ALA A 40 33.63 41.03 -12.07
N LEU A 41 32.73 41.97 -11.75
CA LEU A 41 31.41 41.68 -11.21
C LEU A 41 30.52 40.99 -12.25
N VAL A 42 30.54 41.43 -13.50
CA VAL A 42 29.81 40.76 -14.61
C VAL A 42 30.34 39.35 -14.86
N LEU A 43 31.66 39.15 -14.82
CA LEU A 43 32.27 37.82 -14.99
C LEU A 43 31.95 36.89 -13.81
N ALA A 44 31.99 37.40 -12.57
CA ALA A 44 31.65 36.62 -11.38
C ALA A 44 30.17 36.20 -11.39
N LEU A 45 29.25 37.12 -11.71
CA LEU A 45 27.83 36.81 -11.86
C LEU A 45 27.56 35.85 -13.02
N GLY A 46 28.24 36.03 -14.16
CA GLY A 46 28.14 35.12 -15.30
C GLY A 46 28.62 33.71 -14.97
N TYR A 47 29.74 33.59 -14.25
CA TYR A 47 30.29 32.30 -13.83
C TYR A 47 29.35 31.58 -12.84
N THR A 48 28.87 32.27 -11.80
CA THR A 48 28.01 31.65 -10.79
C THR A 48 26.64 31.25 -11.34
N PHE A 49 26.02 32.09 -12.18
CA PHE A 49 24.68 31.82 -12.70
C PHE A 49 24.67 30.73 -13.78
N LEU A 50 25.67 30.70 -14.66
CA LEU A 50 25.70 29.73 -15.76
C LEU A 50 26.23 28.36 -15.34
N ILE A 51 27.21 28.29 -14.44
CA ILE A 51 27.89 27.02 -14.11
C ILE A 51 27.19 26.27 -12.98
N SER A 52 26.54 26.98 -12.06
CA SER A 52 25.78 26.34 -10.96
C SER A 52 24.66 25.45 -11.48
N ASP A 53 23.93 25.90 -12.51
CA ASP A 53 22.83 25.12 -13.09
C ASP A 53 23.33 23.85 -13.79
N LEU A 54 24.45 23.93 -14.52
CA LEU A 54 25.07 22.76 -15.14
C LEU A 54 25.59 21.74 -14.11
N GLN A 55 26.13 22.21 -12.98
CA GLN A 55 26.60 21.33 -11.91
C GLN A 55 25.43 20.61 -11.22
N ASN A 56 24.36 21.34 -10.90
CA ASN A 56 23.15 20.75 -10.33
C ASN A 56 22.50 19.73 -11.27
N HIS A 57 22.44 20.03 -12.57
CA HIS A 57 21.90 19.10 -13.56
C HIS A 57 22.76 17.83 -13.66
N LEU A 58 24.09 17.96 -13.57
CA LEU A 58 25.01 16.85 -13.61
C LEU A 58 24.89 15.96 -12.35
N GLU A 59 24.70 16.56 -11.18
CA GLU A 59 24.50 15.84 -9.92
C GLU A 59 23.17 15.08 -9.91
N LEU A 60 22.07 15.73 -10.33
CA LEU A 60 20.76 15.09 -10.51
C LEU A 60 20.84 13.89 -11.46
N ARG A 61 21.51 14.03 -12.61
CA ARG A 61 21.67 12.93 -13.57
C ARG A 61 22.52 11.78 -13.01
N ARG A 62 23.51 12.06 -12.16
CA ARG A 62 24.31 11.01 -11.49
C ARG A 62 23.50 10.25 -10.44
N GLU A 63 22.65 10.94 -9.68
CA GLU A 63 21.74 10.29 -8.72
C GLU A 63 20.71 9.43 -9.46
N GLU A 64 20.12 9.94 -10.54
CA GLU A 64 19.24 9.16 -11.43
C GLU A 64 19.95 7.92 -11.98
N GLU A 65 21.20 8.02 -12.42
CA GLU A 65 21.97 6.88 -12.92
C GLU A 65 22.19 5.81 -11.82
N SER A 66 22.58 6.24 -10.61
CA SER A 66 22.81 5.33 -9.48
C SER A 66 21.54 4.58 -9.11
N THR A 67 20.42 5.29 -8.98
CA THR A 67 19.13 4.68 -8.64
C THR A 67 18.66 3.71 -9.73
N LEU A 68 18.81 4.07 -11.02
CA LEU A 68 18.40 3.22 -12.13
C LEU A 68 19.25 1.94 -12.21
N ARG A 69 20.55 2.05 -11.90
CA ARG A 69 21.47 0.90 -11.86
C ARG A 69 21.14 -0.07 -10.73
N GLU A 70 20.79 0.45 -9.56
CA GLU A 70 20.34 -0.38 -8.42
C GLU A 70 19.01 -1.08 -8.71
N GLN A 71 18.05 -0.37 -9.31
CA GLN A 71 16.78 -0.96 -9.77
C GLN A 71 16.99 -2.04 -10.83
N PHE A 72 17.95 -1.85 -11.74
CA PHE A 72 18.27 -2.86 -12.74
C PHE A 72 18.91 -4.09 -12.10
N ALA A 73 19.87 -3.91 -11.18
CA ALA A 73 20.54 -5.01 -10.49
C ALA A 73 19.55 -5.85 -9.65
N THR A 74 18.63 -5.19 -8.94
CA THR A 74 17.58 -5.88 -8.16
C THR A 74 16.62 -6.65 -9.07
N LYS A 75 16.12 -6.04 -10.15
CA LYS A 75 15.25 -6.73 -11.13
C LYS A 75 15.95 -7.86 -11.87
N ALA A 76 17.22 -7.71 -12.22
CA ALA A 76 18.01 -8.76 -12.86
C ALA A 76 18.21 -9.96 -11.92
N ASN A 77 18.47 -9.73 -10.63
CA ASN A 77 18.55 -10.79 -9.63
C ASN A 77 17.21 -11.50 -9.39
N MET A 78 16.09 -10.76 -9.40
CA MET A 78 14.75 -11.37 -9.31
C MET A 78 14.43 -12.21 -10.54
N ALA A 79 14.76 -11.72 -11.74
CA ALA A 79 14.55 -12.44 -12.99
C ALA A 79 15.42 -13.71 -13.08
N ALA A 80 16.69 -13.64 -12.64
CA ALA A 80 17.60 -14.79 -12.62
C ALA A 80 17.12 -15.92 -11.68
N ASN A 81 16.43 -15.58 -10.59
CA ASN A 81 15.93 -16.55 -9.61
C ASN A 81 14.44 -16.89 -9.79
N LEU A 82 13.77 -16.35 -10.81
CA LEU A 82 12.33 -16.52 -11.03
C LEU A 82 11.96 -18.00 -11.19
N GLU A 83 12.80 -18.79 -11.85
CA GLU A 83 12.58 -20.22 -12.05
C GLU A 83 12.62 -21.00 -10.73
N LEU A 84 13.58 -20.67 -9.85
CA LEU A 84 13.70 -21.25 -8.50
C LEU A 84 12.49 -20.91 -7.63
N TYR A 85 12.07 -19.64 -7.62
CA TYR A 85 10.89 -19.21 -6.85
C TYR A 85 9.60 -19.86 -7.36
N THR A 86 9.46 -20.01 -8.68
CA THR A 86 8.30 -20.68 -9.28
C THR A 86 8.28 -22.16 -8.92
N GLN A 87 9.43 -22.84 -8.92
CA GLN A 87 9.55 -24.23 -8.48
C GLN A 87 9.19 -24.38 -6.99
N GLN A 88 9.71 -23.52 -6.12
CA GLN A 88 9.39 -23.52 -4.69
C GLN A 88 7.90 -23.28 -4.44
N MET A 89 7.27 -22.37 -5.18
CA MET A 89 5.82 -22.14 -5.07
C MET A 89 5.03 -23.38 -5.48
N LYS A 90 5.43 -24.05 -6.56
CA LYS A 90 4.79 -25.29 -7.02
C LYS A 90 4.98 -26.44 -6.03
N GLU A 91 6.15 -26.57 -5.42
CA GLU A 91 6.39 -27.54 -4.34
C GLU A 91 5.53 -27.24 -3.11
N MET A 92 5.41 -25.97 -2.74
CA MET A 92 4.55 -25.52 -1.65
C MET A 92 3.08 -25.85 -1.93
N GLU A 93 2.57 -25.53 -3.13
CA GLU A 93 1.21 -25.88 -3.56
C GLU A 93 0.97 -27.40 -3.55
N ASN A 94 1.93 -28.19 -4.04
CA ASN A 94 1.83 -29.65 -4.03
C ASN A 94 1.79 -30.22 -2.61
N SER A 95 2.66 -29.74 -1.72
CA SER A 95 2.70 -30.16 -0.32
C SER A 95 1.41 -29.78 0.42
N PHE A 96 0.89 -28.58 0.14
CA PHE A 96 -0.38 -28.10 0.68
C PHE A 96 -1.56 -28.92 0.16
N GLY A 97 -1.57 -29.26 -1.14
CA GLY A 97 -2.57 -30.15 -1.74
C GLY A 97 -2.56 -31.56 -1.14
N MET A 98 -1.39 -32.10 -0.78
CA MET A 98 -1.30 -33.39 -0.08
C MET A 98 -1.88 -33.33 1.33
N LEU A 99 -1.67 -32.23 2.07
CA LEU A 99 -2.27 -32.02 3.39
C LEU A 99 -3.79 -31.85 3.30
N LEU A 100 -4.28 -31.14 2.28
CA LEU A 100 -5.72 -30.99 2.04
C LEU A 100 -6.40 -32.32 1.68
N ARG A 101 -5.70 -33.23 0.98
CA ARG A 101 -6.22 -34.59 0.68
C ARG A 101 -6.32 -35.50 1.91
N GLN A 102 -5.65 -35.14 3.01
CA GLN A 102 -5.82 -35.84 4.29
C GLN A 102 -7.07 -35.36 5.05
N LEU A 103 -7.72 -34.27 4.60
CA LEU A 103 -9.03 -33.89 5.08
C LEU A 103 -10.08 -34.72 4.34
N PRO A 104 -11.08 -35.30 5.04
CA PRO A 104 -12.09 -36.17 4.44
C PRO A 104 -12.79 -35.47 3.27
N SER A 105 -12.81 -36.15 2.13
CA SER A 105 -13.28 -35.64 0.84
C SER A 105 -14.80 -35.68 0.63
N ASP A 106 -15.53 -36.28 1.56
CA ASP A 106 -16.96 -36.53 1.39
C ASP A 106 -17.82 -35.46 2.04
N THR A 107 -18.70 -34.91 1.21
CA THR A 107 -19.72 -33.92 1.54
C THR A 107 -20.61 -34.41 2.68
N GLU A 108 -20.35 -33.95 3.89
CA GLU A 108 -21.26 -34.16 5.01
C GLU A 108 -22.30 -33.04 5.15
N VAL A 109 -22.62 -32.33 4.06
CA VAL A 109 -23.54 -31.17 4.04
C VAL A 109 -24.90 -31.48 4.69
N PRO A 110 -25.58 -32.62 4.40
CA PRO A 110 -26.84 -32.94 5.05
C PRO A 110 -26.70 -33.11 6.58
N GLY A 111 -25.62 -33.75 7.02
CA GLY A 111 -25.35 -33.94 8.44
C GLY A 111 -25.01 -32.64 9.16
N LEU A 112 -24.35 -31.70 8.48
CA LEU A 112 -24.07 -30.38 9.05
C LEU A 112 -25.38 -29.59 9.28
N LEU A 113 -26.32 -29.63 8.33
CA LEU A 113 -27.63 -29.00 8.52
C LEU A 113 -28.38 -29.62 9.72
N GLU A 114 -28.32 -30.94 9.88
CA GLU A 114 -28.93 -31.64 11.01
C GLU A 114 -28.28 -31.25 12.34
N ASP A 115 -26.95 -31.19 12.39
CA ASP A 115 -26.21 -30.80 13.59
C ASP A 115 -26.46 -29.34 13.97
N ILE A 116 -26.53 -28.42 13.00
CA ILE A 116 -26.86 -27.01 13.21
C ILE A 116 -28.30 -26.87 13.72
N THR A 117 -29.26 -27.52 13.06
CA THR A 117 -30.67 -27.45 13.46
C THR A 117 -30.89 -28.02 14.84
N ARG A 118 -30.28 -29.16 15.18
CA ARG A 118 -30.31 -29.75 16.53
C ARG A 118 -29.70 -28.82 17.57
N THR A 119 -28.59 -28.16 17.25
CA THR A 119 -27.94 -27.19 18.16
C THR A 119 -28.81 -25.97 18.42
N GLY A 120 -29.48 -25.45 17.39
CA GLY A 120 -30.40 -24.31 17.53
C GLY A 120 -31.68 -24.68 18.29
N LEU A 121 -32.29 -25.83 17.99
CA LEU A 121 -33.46 -26.33 18.72
C LEU A 121 -33.12 -26.62 20.18
N GLY A 122 -31.95 -27.19 20.46
CA GLY A 122 -31.46 -27.44 21.82
C GLY A 122 -31.20 -26.16 22.62
N SER A 123 -30.95 -25.04 21.95
CA SER A 123 -30.80 -23.71 22.55
C SER A 123 -32.13 -22.96 22.68
N GLY A 124 -33.26 -23.53 22.23
CA GLY A 124 -34.57 -22.88 22.27
C GLY A 124 -34.79 -21.83 21.17
N LEU A 125 -33.99 -21.86 20.10
CA LEU A 125 -34.13 -20.93 18.97
C LEU A 125 -35.19 -21.41 17.96
N GLU A 126 -35.89 -20.44 17.39
CA GLU A 126 -36.85 -20.65 16.29
C GLU A 126 -36.14 -20.37 14.96
N PHE A 127 -36.04 -21.36 14.08
CA PHE A 127 -35.48 -21.17 12.73
C PHE A 127 -36.54 -20.57 11.80
N GLU A 128 -36.21 -19.44 11.17
CA GLU A 128 -37.07 -18.82 10.16
C GLU A 128 -36.70 -19.27 8.76
N GLU A 129 -35.40 -19.29 8.43
CA GLU A 129 -34.91 -19.64 7.10
C GLU A 129 -33.51 -20.25 7.18
N ILE A 130 -33.29 -21.32 6.40
CA ILE A 130 -31.96 -21.86 6.10
C ILE A 130 -31.82 -21.90 4.59
N LYS A 131 -30.96 -21.06 4.04
CA LYS A 131 -30.78 -20.90 2.60
C LYS A 131 -29.37 -21.28 2.19
N LEU A 132 -29.25 -22.33 1.38
CA LEU A 132 -28.00 -22.68 0.70
C LEU A 132 -27.77 -21.69 -0.44
N LEU A 133 -26.60 -21.06 -0.43
CA LEU A 133 -26.14 -20.16 -1.49
C LEU A 133 -25.31 -20.95 -2.50
N PRO A 134 -25.12 -20.40 -3.73
CA PRO A 134 -24.27 -21.04 -4.73
C PRO A 134 -22.86 -21.30 -4.20
N GLU A 135 -22.32 -22.46 -4.53
CA GLU A 135 -20.93 -22.80 -4.22
C GLU A 135 -19.98 -21.81 -4.88
N VAL A 136 -18.94 -21.40 -4.15
CA VAL A 136 -17.88 -20.55 -4.68
C VAL A 136 -16.63 -21.40 -4.80
N THR A 137 -16.15 -21.54 -6.04
CA THR A 137 -14.97 -22.36 -6.34
C THR A 137 -13.72 -21.53 -6.17
N GLN A 138 -12.84 -21.96 -5.26
CA GLN A 138 -11.50 -21.43 -5.12
C GLN A 138 -10.49 -22.41 -5.72
N GLN A 139 -9.22 -22.00 -5.80
CA GLN A 139 -8.16 -22.80 -6.45
C GLN A 139 -7.98 -24.19 -5.82
N PHE A 140 -8.13 -24.30 -4.50
CA PHE A 140 -7.83 -25.54 -3.75
C PHE A 140 -9.04 -26.13 -3.01
N TYR A 141 -10.09 -25.34 -2.81
CA TYR A 141 -11.29 -25.74 -2.08
C TYR A 141 -12.53 -25.09 -2.69
N ILE A 142 -13.68 -25.63 -2.37
CA ILE A 142 -14.99 -25.08 -2.73
C ILE A 142 -15.69 -24.74 -1.42
N GLU A 143 -16.12 -23.49 -1.28
CA GLU A 143 -16.92 -23.04 -0.14
C GLU A 143 -18.40 -23.16 -0.48
N LEU A 144 -19.19 -23.71 0.46
CA LEU A 144 -20.64 -23.72 0.40
C LEU A 144 -21.17 -22.76 1.47
N PRO A 145 -21.63 -21.56 1.09
CA PRO A 145 -22.19 -20.60 2.03
C PRO A 145 -23.65 -20.96 2.34
N ILE A 146 -24.02 -20.87 3.61
CA ILE A 146 -25.35 -21.19 4.15
C ILE A 146 -25.78 -19.99 4.98
N ARG A 147 -26.86 -19.32 4.57
CA ARG A 147 -27.47 -18.24 5.34
C ARG A 147 -28.51 -18.83 6.29
N ILE A 148 -28.40 -18.47 7.56
CA ILE A 148 -29.25 -18.98 8.63
C ILE A 148 -29.91 -17.78 9.31
N THR A 149 -31.24 -17.78 9.35
CA THR A 149 -32.05 -16.78 10.06
C THR A 149 -32.75 -17.47 11.23
N VAL A 150 -32.45 -17.02 12.45
CA VAL A 150 -33.00 -17.57 13.70
C VAL A 150 -33.52 -16.46 14.59
N THR A 151 -34.51 -16.77 15.42
CA THR A 151 -35.10 -15.84 16.38
C THR A 151 -35.08 -16.44 17.79
N GLY A 152 -34.66 -15.66 18.79
CA GLY A 152 -34.57 -16.12 20.18
C GLY A 152 -34.01 -15.06 21.13
N ALA A 153 -33.74 -15.43 22.38
CA ALA A 153 -33.12 -14.51 23.34
C ALA A 153 -31.62 -14.34 23.05
N TYR A 154 -31.04 -13.21 23.48
CA TYR A 154 -29.62 -12.91 23.26
C TYR A 154 -28.66 -14.02 23.72
N HIS A 155 -28.93 -14.62 24.89
CA HIS A 155 -28.10 -15.66 25.46
C HIS A 155 -28.17 -16.97 24.65
N ASP A 156 -29.36 -17.31 24.17
CA ASP A 156 -29.60 -18.52 23.37
C ASP A 156 -28.90 -18.40 22.00
N LEU A 157 -28.90 -17.20 21.41
CA LEU A 157 -28.16 -16.91 20.19
C LEU A 157 -26.65 -17.08 20.38
N ALA A 158 -26.09 -16.59 21.49
CA ALA A 158 -24.67 -16.77 21.81
C ALA A 158 -24.31 -18.25 22.05
N THR A 159 -25.20 -18.99 22.72
CA THR A 159 -25.06 -20.42 22.96
C THR A 159 -25.06 -21.20 21.65
N PHE A 160 -25.96 -20.86 20.73
CA PHE A 160 -26.01 -21.45 19.40
C PHE A 160 -24.74 -21.18 18.59
N VAL A 161 -24.27 -19.92 18.53
CA VAL A 161 -23.02 -19.57 17.82
C VAL A 161 -21.83 -20.36 18.38
N SER A 162 -21.74 -20.45 19.70
CA SER A 162 -20.69 -21.21 20.39
C SER A 162 -20.79 -22.72 20.12
N GLY A 163 -22.01 -23.26 20.11
CA GLY A 163 -22.28 -24.67 19.82
C GLY A 163 -21.92 -25.04 18.38
N VAL A 164 -22.28 -24.19 17.41
CA VAL A 164 -21.93 -24.38 16.00
C VAL A 164 -20.41 -24.30 15.79
N ALA A 165 -19.74 -23.34 16.43
CA ALA A 165 -18.28 -23.23 16.38
C ALA A 165 -17.55 -24.43 17.04
N GLY A 166 -18.21 -25.14 17.95
CA GLY A 166 -17.69 -26.33 18.64
C GLY A 166 -18.00 -27.66 17.95
N LEU A 167 -18.69 -27.66 16.79
CA LEU A 167 -18.99 -28.90 16.07
C LEU A 167 -17.69 -29.58 15.60
N PRO A 168 -17.63 -30.92 15.57
CA PRO A 168 -16.47 -31.69 15.08
C PRO A 168 -16.36 -31.65 13.54
N ARG A 169 -16.62 -30.50 12.93
CA ARG A 169 -16.69 -30.26 11.49
C ARG A 169 -16.09 -28.90 11.15
N ILE A 170 -15.58 -28.74 9.93
CA ILE A 170 -15.00 -27.47 9.47
C ILE A 170 -16.13 -26.51 9.06
N VAL A 171 -16.66 -25.77 10.04
CA VAL A 171 -17.62 -24.70 9.82
C VAL A 171 -17.03 -23.38 10.32
N THR A 172 -17.18 -22.35 9.51
CA THR A 172 -16.82 -20.99 9.90
C THR A 172 -18.03 -20.10 9.87
N LEU A 173 -18.11 -19.16 10.81
CA LEU A 173 -19.19 -18.21 10.91
C LEU A 173 -18.67 -16.84 10.51
N HIS A 174 -19.39 -16.18 9.61
CA HIS A 174 -19.08 -14.88 9.06
C HIS A 174 -20.31 -14.00 9.17
N ASP A 175 -20.09 -12.69 9.19
CA ASP A 175 -21.10 -11.65 9.00
C ASP A 175 -22.46 -11.96 9.66
N PHE A 176 -22.59 -11.60 10.93
CA PHE A 176 -23.86 -11.71 11.63
C PHE A 176 -24.53 -10.34 11.76
N ASP A 177 -25.84 -10.31 11.59
CA ASP A 177 -26.70 -9.16 11.84
C ASP A 177 -27.70 -9.52 12.93
N LEU A 178 -27.90 -8.63 13.91
CA LEU A 178 -28.89 -8.77 14.96
C LEU A 178 -29.86 -7.59 14.95
N ALA A 179 -31.15 -7.91 14.87
CA ALA A 179 -32.23 -6.93 14.95
C ALA A 179 -33.29 -7.37 15.97
N PRO A 180 -34.03 -6.43 16.57
CA PRO A 180 -35.23 -6.77 17.33
C PRO A 180 -36.22 -7.54 16.45
N ALA A 181 -36.77 -8.65 16.95
CA ALA A 181 -37.75 -9.43 16.19
C ALA A 181 -39.06 -8.66 15.97
N ASN A 182 -39.41 -7.77 16.92
CA ASN A 182 -40.56 -6.87 16.83
C ASN A 182 -40.10 -5.39 16.88
N PRO A 183 -40.66 -4.51 16.02
CA PRO A 183 -40.34 -3.07 16.01
C PRO A 183 -40.65 -2.34 17.31
N ASP A 184 -41.67 -2.79 18.05
CA ASP A 184 -42.13 -2.18 19.31
C ASP A 184 -41.28 -2.58 20.53
N GLY A 185 -40.22 -3.38 20.31
CA GLY A 185 -39.36 -3.91 21.36
C GLY A 185 -39.87 -5.23 21.95
N GLY A 186 -38.93 -6.13 22.25
CA GLY A 186 -39.22 -7.42 22.85
C GLY A 186 -37.94 -8.16 23.25
N PRO A 187 -38.03 -9.22 24.07
CA PRO A 187 -36.86 -9.97 24.52
C PRO A 187 -36.25 -10.86 23.41
N LYS A 188 -36.98 -11.05 22.30
CA LYS A 188 -36.55 -11.85 21.15
C LYS A 188 -35.82 -10.98 20.13
N LEU A 189 -34.67 -11.46 19.70
CA LEU A 189 -33.82 -10.90 18.65
C LEU A 189 -33.84 -11.86 17.46
N ARG A 190 -33.90 -11.29 16.25
CA ARG A 190 -33.67 -12.00 14.99
C ARG A 190 -32.20 -11.86 14.64
N MET A 191 -31.54 -12.98 14.41
CA MET A 191 -30.15 -13.05 13.95
C MET A 191 -30.09 -13.67 12.56
N SER A 192 -29.41 -13.00 11.64
CA SER A 192 -29.03 -13.54 10.33
C SER A 192 -27.52 -13.75 10.32
N ILE A 193 -27.06 -14.97 10.07
CA ILE A 193 -25.63 -15.32 10.09
C ILE A 193 -25.24 -16.13 8.85
N LEU A 194 -24.01 -15.93 8.36
CA LEU A 194 -23.45 -16.68 7.25
C LEU A 194 -22.51 -17.78 7.75
N ALA A 195 -22.93 -19.03 7.64
CA ALA A 195 -22.06 -20.18 7.87
C ALA A 195 -21.40 -20.62 6.55
N LYS A 196 -20.12 -20.98 6.58
CA LYS A 196 -19.42 -21.56 5.42
C LYS A 196 -18.80 -22.89 5.80
N THR A 197 -19.03 -23.88 4.95
CA THR A 197 -18.33 -25.17 4.99
C THR A 197 -17.47 -25.33 3.75
N TYR A 198 -16.45 -26.19 3.84
CA TYR A 198 -15.41 -26.32 2.84
C TYR A 198 -15.28 -27.78 2.40
N ARG A 199 -15.06 -27.97 1.10
CA ARG A 199 -14.70 -29.26 0.53
C ARG A 199 -13.51 -29.12 -0.41
N TYR A 200 -12.74 -30.19 -0.57
CA TYR A 200 -11.61 -30.21 -1.49
C TYR A 200 -12.07 -30.00 -2.95
N ASN A 201 -11.33 -29.20 -3.71
CA ASN A 201 -11.56 -29.02 -5.14
C ASN A 201 -10.73 -30.06 -5.94
N ASP A 202 -11.37 -31.12 -6.40
CA ASP A 202 -10.77 -32.18 -7.21
C ASP A 202 -10.55 -31.80 -8.67
N LYS A 203 -11.29 -30.81 -9.17
CA LYS A 203 -11.35 -30.45 -10.60
C LYS A 203 -10.56 -29.19 -10.97
N GLY A 204 -9.96 -28.50 -9.99
CA GLY A 204 -9.25 -27.23 -10.21
C GLY A 204 -10.19 -26.11 -10.69
N LEU A 205 -9.65 -24.94 -11.01
CA LEU A 205 -10.44 -23.84 -11.61
C LEU A 205 -10.83 -24.22 -13.04
N GLN A 206 -12.10 -24.57 -13.26
CA GLN A 206 -12.64 -24.67 -14.61
C GLN A 206 -12.70 -23.24 -15.20
N LYS A 207 -11.84 -22.97 -16.19
CA LYS A 207 -11.84 -21.74 -16.98
C LYS A 207 -13.08 -21.63 -17.85
#